data_AF-A0A080LS75-F1
#
_entry.id   AF-A0A080LS75-F1
#
_cell.length_a   1.000
_cell.length_b   1.000
_cell.length_c   1.000
_cell.angle_alpha   90.00
_cell.angle_beta   90.00
_cell.angle_gamma   90.00
#
_symmetry.space_group_name_H-M   'P 1'
#
loop_
_entity.id
_entity.type
_entity.pdbx_description
1 polymer ?
#
loop_
_entity_poly.entity_id
_entity_poly.type
_entity_poly.pdbx_seq_one_letter_code
_entity_poly.pdbx_strand_id
1 'polypeptide(L)' 'MRTLSPRNETVFWVGAAGAAADAGEGTDFHAVRNHQVSVTPLQVDLTHNTQLPLLRAWLAR' A
#
# COMPACT_ATOMS: atom_id res chain seq x y z
N MET A 1 8.66 15.01 10.07
CA MET A 1 9.82 15.67 10.73
C MET A 1 10.21 16.91 9.92
N ARG A 2 10.43 18.07 10.56
CA ARG A 2 10.82 19.32 9.88
C ARG A 2 12.31 19.55 10.05
N THR A 3 13.02 19.77 8.96
CA THR A 3 14.47 20.08 8.95
C THR A 3 14.76 21.26 8.04
N LEU A 4 15.97 21.81 8.11
CA LEU A 4 16.46 22.81 7.16
C LEU A 4 17.42 22.14 6.17
N SER A 5 17.32 22.51 4.89
CA SER A 5 18.32 22.16 3.89
C SER A 5 19.61 22.98 4.11
N PRO A 6 20.75 22.58 3.51
CA PRO A 6 21.98 23.40 3.54
C PRO A 6 21.83 24.81 2.94
N ARG A 7 20.73 25.08 2.22
CA ARG A 7 20.37 26.40 1.66
C ARG A 7 19.34 27.15 2.51
N ASN A 8 19.09 26.68 3.72
CA ASN A 8 18.17 27.27 4.69
C ASN A 8 16.69 27.20 4.29
N GLU A 9 16.31 26.22 3.46
CA GLU A 9 14.92 25.97 3.06
C GLU A 9 14.28 24.95 4.01
N THR A 10 12.97 25.07 4.26
CA THR A 10 12.26 24.10 5.08
C THR A 10 11.96 22.81 4.30
N VAL A 11 12.37 21.67 4.86
CA VAL A 11 12.14 20.32 4.32
C VAL A 11 11.23 19.55 5.26
N PHE A 12 10.25 18.83 4.69
CA PHE A 12 9.36 17.95 5.42
C PHE A 12 9.57 16.50 5.00
N TRP A 13 9.82 15.64 5.98
CA TRP A 13 10.01 14.21 5.76
C TRP A 13 8.71 13.44 5.99
N VAL A 14 8.44 12.50 5.08
CA VAL A 14 7.52 11.39 5.32
C VAL A 14 8.17 10.49 6.37
N GLY A 15 7.46 10.23 7.48
CA GLY A 15 7.97 9.39 8.56
C GLY A 15 8.12 7.93 8.12
N ALA A 16 8.85 7.14 8.90
CA ALA A 16 8.89 5.70 8.71
C ALA A 16 7.47 5.11 8.72
N ALA A 17 7.25 4.09 7.90
CA ALA A 17 6.03 3.31 8.00
C ALA A 17 5.92 2.74 9.42
N GLY A 18 4.73 2.81 10.00
CA GLY A 18 4.44 2.18 11.28
C GLY A 18 4.46 0.66 11.19
N ALA A 19 4.11 -0.02 12.29
CA ALA A 19 3.85 -1.45 12.24
C ALA A 19 2.76 -1.75 11.21
N ALA A 20 2.93 -2.81 10.42
CA ALA A 20 1.93 -3.26 9.47
C ALA A 20 0.62 -3.57 10.21
N ALA A 21 -0.48 -2.95 9.78
CA ALA A 21 -1.78 -3.08 10.41
C ALA A 21 -2.38 -4.48 10.20
N ASP A 22 -2.16 -5.05 9.01
CA ASP A 22 -2.45 -6.44 8.70
C ASP A 22 -1.14 -7.15 8.33
N ALA A 23 -0.68 -8.00 9.24
CA ALA A 23 0.55 -8.78 9.14
C ALA A 23 0.33 -10.22 9.63
N GLY A 24 -0.91 -10.69 9.52
CA GLY A 24 -1.32 -12.04 9.90
C GLY A 24 -0.90 -13.09 8.89
N GLU A 25 -1.26 -14.33 9.16
CA GLU A 25 -1.05 -15.46 8.24
C GLU A 25 -1.61 -15.15 6.84
N GLY A 26 -0.88 -15.55 5.80
CA GLY A 26 -1.22 -15.25 4.40
C GLY A 26 -0.63 -13.94 3.85
N THR A 27 -0.10 -13.06 4.71
CA THR A 27 0.61 -11.85 4.27
C THR A 27 2.09 -12.13 3.98
N ASP A 28 2.69 -11.30 3.12
CA ASP A 28 4.12 -11.31 2.87
C ASP A 28 4.94 -10.90 4.11
N PHE A 29 4.43 -9.97 4.93
CA PHE A 29 4.99 -9.61 6.24
C PHE A 29 5.16 -10.84 7.15
N HIS A 30 4.14 -11.70 7.23
CA HIS A 30 4.17 -12.90 8.07
C HIS A 30 5.18 -13.93 7.54
N ALA A 31 5.21 -14.17 6.22
CA ALA A 31 6.15 -15.11 5.62
C ALA A 31 7.61 -14.71 5.87
N VAL A 32 7.97 -13.44 5.64
CA VAL A 32 9.34 -12.94 5.85
C VAL A 32 9.73 -12.99 7.32
N ARG A 33 8.80 -12.64 8.24
CA ARG A 33 9.05 -12.72 9.69
C ARG A 33 9.33 -14.14 10.18
N ASN A 34 8.81 -15.15 9.49
CA ASN A 34 9.01 -16.57 9.79
C ASN A 34 10.12 -17.22 8.96
N HIS A 35 11.02 -16.43 8.38
CA HIS A 35 12.18 -16.92 7.60
C HIS A 35 11.80 -17.74 6.36
N GLN A 36 10.65 -17.44 5.75
CA GLN A 36 10.20 -18.05 4.50
C GLN A 36 10.37 -17.08 3.34
N VAL A 37 10.53 -17.61 2.12
CA VAL A 37 10.47 -16.80 0.89
C VAL A 37 9.01 -16.46 0.60
N SER A 38 8.73 -15.18 0.36
CA SER A 38 7.41 -14.70 -0.08
C SER A 38 7.39 -14.46 -1.58
N VAL A 39 6.34 -14.92 -2.26
CA VAL A 39 6.09 -14.65 -3.68
C VAL A 39 4.64 -14.20 -3.82
N THR A 40 4.44 -12.91 -4.12
CA THR A 40 3.10 -12.31 -4.28
C THR A 40 2.88 -11.95 -5.76
N PRO A 41 2.08 -12.71 -6.53
CA PRO A 41 1.76 -12.33 -7.89
C PRO A 41 0.91 -11.06 -7.90
N LEU A 42 1.36 -10.04 -8.64
CA LEU A 42 0.67 -8.75 -8.72
C LEU A 42 -0.11 -8.63 -10.03
N GLN A 43 -1.29 -8.03 -9.94
CA GLN A 43 -2.14 -7.77 -11.10
C GLN A 43 -1.64 -6.51 -11.83
N VAL A 44 -1.53 -6.60 -13.16
CA VAL A 44 -1.07 -5.48 -14.02
C VAL A 44 -2.23 -4.61 -14.51
N ASP A 45 -3.40 -5.19 -14.72
CA ASP A 45 -4.62 -4.45 -15.06
C ASP A 45 -5.26 -3.91 -13.78
N LEU A 46 -5.19 -2.60 -13.56
CA LEU A 46 -5.77 -1.96 -12.36
C LEU A 46 -7.29 -1.78 -12.43
N THR A 47 -7.95 -2.26 -13.50
CA THR A 47 -9.40 -2.25 -13.61
C THR A 47 -10.02 -3.21 -12.58
N HIS A 48 -10.75 -2.65 -11.61
CA HIS A 48 -11.49 -3.44 -10.62
C HIS A 48 -12.78 -4.02 -11.24
N ASN A 49 -12.62 -5.00 -12.13
CA ASN A 49 -13.68 -5.56 -12.97
C ASN A 49 -14.91 -6.04 -12.17
N THR A 50 -14.71 -6.58 -10.96
CA THR A 50 -15.79 -7.06 -10.09
C THR A 50 -16.70 -5.94 -9.58
N GLN A 51 -16.24 -4.68 -9.57
CA GLN A 51 -17.03 -3.52 -9.15
C GLN A 51 -17.84 -2.89 -10.29
N LEU A 52 -17.50 -3.19 -11.56
CA LEU A 52 -18.13 -2.55 -12.72
C LEU A 52 -19.65 -2.73 -12.79
N PRO A 53 -20.25 -3.90 -12.48
CA PRO A 53 -21.70 -4.05 -12.50
C PRO A 53 -22.41 -3.10 -11.51
N LEU A 54 -21.87 -2.97 -10.29
CA LEU A 54 -22.41 -2.08 -9.26
C LEU A 54 -22.31 -0.61 -9.69
N LEU A 55 -21.16 -0.21 -10.23
CA LEU A 55 -20.96 1.16 -10.71
C LEU A 55 -21.90 1.50 -11.87
N ARG A 56 -22.10 0.59 -12.83
CA ARG A 56 -23.03 0.77 -13.94
C ARG A 56 -24.47 0.93 -13.46
N ALA A 57 -24.90 0.13 -12.49
CA ALA A 57 -26.23 0.25 -11.90
C ALA A 57 -26.41 1.59 -11.16
N TRP A 58 -25.36 2.10 -10.50
CA TRP A 58 -25.38 3.42 -9.85
C TRP A 58 -25.52 4.56 -10.87
N LEU A 59 -24.76 4.52 -11.98
CA LEU A 59 -24.79 5.56 -13.03
C LEU A 59 -26.10 5.61 -13.84
N ALA A 60 -26.86 4.51 -13.88
CA ALA A 60 -28.13 4.43 -14.60
C ALA A 60 -29.31 5.01 -13.80
N ARG A 61 -29.07 5.50 -12.58
CA ARG A 61 -30.02 6.25 -11.76
C ARG A 61 -29.85 7.74 -11.98
#